data_AF-A0A238YAV3-F1
#
_entry.id   AF-A0A238YAV3-F1
#
_cell.length_a   1.000
_cell.length_b   1.000
_cell.length_c   1.000
_cell.angle_alpha   90.00
_cell.angle_beta   90.00
_cell.angle_gamma   90.00
#
_symmetry.space_group_name_H-M   'P 1'
#
loop_
_entity.id
_entity.type
_entity.pdbx_description
1 polymer ?
#
loop_
_entity_poly.entity_id
_entity_poly.type
_entity_poly.pdbx_seq_one_letter_code
_entity_poly.pdbx_strand_id
1 'polypeptide(L)'
;MTLVGKPQSFSHSNEVDEVLNALSNARRRRLLLLLDQRSEPVSAGELATEIAARENGIEPNAVSCQQRKRVYIALTQHHLAILDEVGAIDYDEQGKRLTATEHTAALTEFLTDLSAAYSRGDDGR
;
A
#
# COMPACT_ATOMS: atom_id res chain seq x y z
N MET A 1 -45.40 15.55 21.93
CA MET A 1 -44.82 14.36 22.58
C MET A 1 -45.01 13.21 21.61
N THR A 2 -44.04 12.49 21.08
CA THR A 2 -42.56 12.48 21.20
C THR A 2 -42.06 11.86 19.88
N LEU A 3 -40.97 12.40 19.34
CA LEU A 3 -40.26 11.87 18.18
C LEU A 3 -39.72 10.47 18.49
N VAL A 4 -40.04 9.48 17.65
CA VAL A 4 -39.20 8.28 17.52
C VAL A 4 -38.27 8.55 16.34
N GLY A 5 -37.06 9.02 16.68
CA GLY A 5 -35.95 9.09 15.73
C GLY A 5 -35.57 7.68 15.29
N LYS A 6 -35.45 7.50 13.99
CA LYS A 6 -34.85 6.32 13.35
C LYS A 6 -33.47 6.06 13.99
N PRO A 7 -33.08 4.82 14.31
CA PRO A 7 -31.72 4.56 14.79
C PRO A 7 -30.74 5.01 13.69
N GLN A 8 -29.88 5.97 14.04
CA GLN A 8 -28.75 6.31 13.19
C GLN A 8 -27.79 5.12 13.24
N SER A 9 -27.59 4.50 12.08
CA SER A 9 -26.60 3.45 11.88
C SER A 9 -25.21 3.99 12.24
N PHE A 10 -24.52 3.31 13.14
CA PHE A 10 -23.09 3.55 13.39
C PHE A 10 -22.31 3.08 12.14
N SER A 11 -21.99 4.02 11.25
CA SER A 11 -21.29 3.76 9.99
C SER A 11 -19.87 4.32 10.02
N HIS A 12 -19.01 3.79 10.89
CA HIS A 12 -17.55 4.05 10.85
C HIS A 12 -16.74 2.75 10.73
N SER A 13 -17.37 1.56 10.77
CA SER A 13 -16.63 0.29 10.71
C SER A 13 -16.09 -0.03 9.32
N ASN A 14 -16.73 0.45 8.24
CA ASN A 14 -16.32 0.07 6.88
C ASN A 14 -15.00 0.74 6.45
N GLU A 15 -14.78 2.02 6.73
CA GLU A 15 -13.58 2.74 6.23
C GLU A 15 -12.29 2.17 6.83
N VAL A 16 -12.28 1.87 8.13
CA VAL A 16 -11.13 1.23 8.79
C VAL A 16 -10.90 -0.17 8.24
N ASP A 17 -11.97 -0.96 8.08
CA ASP A 17 -11.87 -2.31 7.52
C ASP A 17 -11.36 -2.30 6.07
N GLU A 18 -11.76 -1.31 5.26
CA GLU A 18 -11.29 -1.10 3.89
C GLU A 18 -9.80 -0.76 3.85
N VAL A 19 -9.35 0.18 4.68
CA VAL A 19 -7.93 0.52 4.79
C VAL A 19 -7.11 -0.68 5.29
N LEU A 20 -7.56 -1.39 6.33
CA LEU A 20 -6.88 -2.58 6.82
C LEU A 20 -6.83 -3.70 5.78
N ASN A 21 -7.92 -3.88 5.02
CA ASN A 21 -7.95 -4.81 3.90
C ASN A 21 -6.95 -4.39 2.81
N ALA A 22 -6.87 -3.11 2.45
CA ALA A 22 -5.86 -2.58 1.55
C ALA A 22 -4.43 -2.81 2.10
N LEU A 23 -4.21 -2.68 3.40
CA LEU A 23 -2.91 -2.94 4.01
C LEU A 23 -2.58 -4.42 4.24
N SER A 24 -3.53 -5.35 4.11
CA SER A 24 -3.34 -6.78 4.42
C SER A 24 -2.27 -7.48 3.57
N ASN A 25 -1.98 -6.98 2.36
CA ASN A 25 -1.02 -7.58 1.45
C ASN A 25 0.37 -6.94 1.56
N ALA A 26 1.41 -7.77 1.68
CA ALA A 26 2.80 -7.32 1.81
C ALA A 26 3.29 -6.45 0.64
N ARG A 27 2.81 -6.69 -0.59
CA ARG A 27 3.20 -5.87 -1.76
C ARG A 27 2.62 -4.47 -1.70
N ARG A 28 1.36 -4.32 -1.25
CA ARG A 28 0.73 -3.00 -1.06
C ARG A 28 1.47 -2.19 -0.01
N ARG A 29 1.81 -2.81 1.13
CA ARG A 29 2.64 -2.17 2.17
C ARG A 29 4.01 -1.73 1.63
N ARG A 30 4.72 -2.62 0.92
CA ARG A 30 6.03 -2.30 0.32
C ARG A 30 5.94 -1.18 -0.71
N LEU A 31 4.87 -1.17 -1.51
CA LEU A 31 4.62 -0.13 -2.49
C LEU A 31 4.47 1.24 -1.81
N LEU A 32 3.64 1.34 -0.77
CA LEU A 32 3.46 2.58 -0.01
C LEU A 32 4.80 3.08 0.56
N LEU A 33 5.55 2.18 1.22
CA LEU A 33 6.87 2.50 1.77
C LEU A 33 7.89 2.97 0.72
N LEU A 34 7.79 2.50 -0.51
CA LEU A 34 8.65 2.92 -1.61
C LEU A 34 8.20 4.24 -2.23
N LEU A 35 6.89 4.44 -2.36
CA LEU A 35 6.29 5.62 -2.98
C LEU A 35 6.44 6.86 -2.10
N ASP A 36 6.35 6.70 -0.77
CA ASP A 36 6.56 7.76 0.21
C ASP A 36 7.96 8.41 0.14
N GLN A 37 8.94 7.70 -0.42
CA GLN A 37 10.31 8.19 -0.63
C GLN A 37 10.46 9.00 -1.94
N ARG A 38 9.36 9.30 -2.63
CA ARG A 38 9.36 9.87 -3.99
C ARG A 38 8.60 11.17 -3.99
N SER A 39 9.25 12.23 -4.47
CA SER A 39 8.65 13.55 -4.64
C SER A 39 7.97 13.73 -6.01
N GLU A 40 8.29 12.87 -6.97
CA GLU A 40 7.79 12.91 -8.35
C GLU A 40 7.03 11.62 -8.67
N PRO A 41 6.09 11.65 -9.63
CA PRO A 41 5.38 10.45 -10.06
C PRO A 41 6.37 9.35 -10.47
N VAL A 42 6.09 8.11 -10.11
CA VAL A 42 6.96 6.94 -10.41
C VAL A 42 6.21 5.93 -11.26
N SER A 43 6.90 5.25 -12.18
CA SER A 43 6.26 4.23 -13.00
C SER A 43 5.96 2.95 -12.21
N ALA A 44 4.88 2.27 -12.55
CA ALA A 44 4.57 0.94 -12.01
C ALA A 44 5.69 -0.08 -12.30
N GLY A 45 6.45 0.10 -13.39
CA GLY A 45 7.60 -0.73 -13.74
C GLY A 45 8.80 -0.58 -12.81
N GLU A 46 9.09 0.65 -12.38
CA GLU A 46 10.14 0.93 -11.40
C GLU A 46 9.77 0.31 -10.04
N LEU A 47 8.55 0.56 -9.55
CA LEU A 47 8.07 -0.03 -8.30
C LEU A 47 8.03 -1.56 -8.37
N ALA A 48 7.65 -2.15 -9.51
CA ALA A 48 7.70 -3.60 -9.68
C ALA A 48 9.11 -4.17 -9.57
N THR A 49 10.12 -3.43 -10.05
CA THR A 49 11.53 -3.83 -9.96
C THR A 49 11.99 -3.79 -8.51
N GLU A 50 11.74 -2.69 -7.80
CA GLU A 50 12.12 -2.53 -6.39
C GLU A 50 11.43 -3.55 -5.48
N ILE A 51 10.14 -3.80 -5.71
CA ILE A 51 9.39 -4.81 -4.95
C ILE A 51 9.92 -6.22 -5.26
N ALA A 52 10.20 -6.54 -6.52
CA ALA A 52 10.79 -7.83 -6.89
C ALA A 52 12.17 -8.03 -6.27
N ALA A 53 13.01 -7.00 -6.25
CA ALA A 53 14.32 -7.00 -5.60
C ALA A 53 14.19 -7.35 -4.12
N ARG A 54 13.34 -6.63 -3.39
CA ARG A 54 13.06 -6.87 -1.97
C ARG A 54 12.46 -8.25 -1.69
N GLU A 55 11.61 -8.77 -2.59
CA GLU A 55 11.02 -10.11 -2.46
C GLU A 55 12.02 -11.25 -2.61
N ASN A 56 13.07 -11.03 -3.39
CA ASN A 56 14.07 -12.06 -3.68
C ASN A 56 15.37 -11.84 -2.91
N GLY A 57 15.49 -10.76 -2.13
CA GLY A 57 16.72 -10.44 -1.39
C GLY A 57 17.90 -10.15 -2.32
N ILE A 58 17.65 -9.50 -3.45
CA ILE A 58 18.65 -9.18 -4.48
C ILE A 58 18.63 -7.69 -4.81
N GLU A 59 19.70 -7.21 -5.45
CA GLU A 59 19.77 -5.85 -5.96
C GLU A 59 18.79 -5.61 -7.12
N PRO A 60 18.24 -4.38 -7.30
CA PRO A 60 17.33 -4.05 -8.39
C PRO A 60 17.86 -4.39 -9.79
N ASN A 61 19.17 -4.24 -10.02
CA ASN A 61 19.81 -4.56 -11.30
C ASN A 61 19.95 -6.08 -11.57
N ALA A 62 19.82 -6.91 -10.54
CA ALA A 62 19.86 -8.36 -10.64
C ALA A 62 18.46 -8.98 -10.85
N VAL A 63 17.40 -8.16 -10.80
CA VAL A 63 16.03 -8.62 -11.01
C VAL A 63 15.83 -9.09 -12.45
N SER A 64 15.48 -10.36 -12.61
CA SER A 64 15.15 -10.91 -13.93
C SER A 64 13.88 -10.29 -14.52
N CYS A 65 13.79 -10.28 -15.85
CA CYS A 65 12.58 -9.88 -16.56
C CYS A 65 11.33 -10.63 -16.07
N GLN A 66 11.46 -11.92 -15.73
CA GLN A 66 10.35 -12.73 -15.25
C GLN A 66 9.90 -12.35 -13.84
N GLN A 67 10.84 -12.10 -12.92
CA GLN A 67 10.52 -11.60 -11.57
C GLN A 67 9.81 -10.25 -11.65
N ARG A 68 10.37 -9.28 -12.39
CA ARG A 68 9.77 -7.96 -12.59
C ARG A 68 8.37 -8.06 -13.20
N LYS A 69 8.21 -8.87 -14.26
CA LYS A 69 6.93 -9.03 -14.97
C LYS A 69 5.84 -9.60 -14.06
N ARG A 70 6.17 -10.58 -13.21
CA ARG A 70 5.21 -11.16 -12.25
C ARG A 70 4.70 -10.12 -11.25
N VAL A 71 5.59 -9.27 -10.73
CA VAL A 71 5.19 -8.20 -9.80
C VAL A 71 4.39 -7.13 -10.53
N TYR A 72 4.86 -6.67 -11.69
CA TYR A 72 4.18 -5.66 -12.50
C TYR A 72 2.74 -6.03 -12.81
N ILE A 73 2.50 -7.26 -13.31
CA ILE A 73 1.16 -7.76 -13.62
C ILE A 73 0.27 -7.72 -12.37
N ALA A 74 0.77 -8.23 -11.24
CA ALA A 74 0.01 -8.24 -9.98
C ALA A 74 -0.32 -6.81 -9.50
N LEU A 75 0.62 -5.87 -9.65
CA LEU A 75 0.38 -4.47 -9.32
C LEU A 75 -0.78 -3.93 -10.15
N THR A 76 -0.65 -3.97 -11.48
CA THR A 76 -1.59 -3.32 -12.39
C THR A 76 -2.97 -3.99 -12.44
N GLN A 77 -3.08 -5.29 -12.13
CA GLN A 77 -4.37 -5.99 -12.15
C GLN A 77 -5.23 -5.72 -10.92
N HIS A 78 -4.62 -5.55 -9.74
CA HIS A 78 -5.35 -5.52 -8.48
C HIS A 78 -4.81 -4.53 -7.47
N HIS A 79 -3.50 -4.53 -7.23
CA HIS A 79 -2.97 -3.79 -6.08
C HIS A 79 -3.09 -2.28 -6.21
N LEU A 80 -2.91 -1.74 -7.42
CA LEU A 80 -3.00 -0.30 -7.65
C LEU A 80 -4.43 0.20 -7.49
N ALA A 81 -5.39 -0.47 -8.14
CA ALA A 81 -6.81 -0.12 -8.01
C ALA A 81 -7.28 -0.11 -6.54
N ILE A 82 -6.92 -1.15 -5.77
CA ILE A 82 -7.34 -1.21 -4.36
C ILE A 82 -6.71 -0.10 -3.50
N LEU A 83 -5.48 0.33 -3.81
CA LEU A 83 -4.84 1.43 -3.07
C LEU A 83 -5.40 2.80 -3.49
N ASP A 84 -5.73 2.96 -4.77
CA ASP A 84 -6.35 4.16 -5.33
C ASP A 84 -7.79 4.35 -4.81
N GLU A 85 -8.57 3.27 -4.74
CA GLU A 85 -9.94 3.24 -4.20
C GLU A 85 -10.02 3.76 -2.75
N VAL A 86 -9.00 3.49 -1.93
CA VAL A 86 -8.93 3.98 -0.54
C VAL A 86 -8.13 5.29 -0.40
N GLY A 87 -7.75 5.92 -1.52
CA GLY A 87 -7.01 7.18 -1.56
C GLY A 87 -5.56 7.10 -1.06
N ALA A 88 -5.00 5.89 -0.90
CA ALA A 88 -3.65 5.70 -0.40
C ALA A 88 -2.56 6.07 -1.43
N ILE A 89 -2.92 6.10 -2.71
CA ILE A 89 -2.11 6.55 -3.85
C ILE A 89 -3.02 7.26 -4.85
N ASP A 90 -2.43 7.99 -5.79
CA ASP A 90 -3.08 8.42 -7.03
C ASP A 90 -2.46 7.64 -8.20
N TYR A 91 -3.26 6.85 -8.91
CA TYR A 91 -2.80 6.00 -10.01
C TYR A 91 -3.34 6.42 -11.38
N ASP A 92 -2.44 6.97 -12.21
CA ASP A 92 -2.70 7.18 -13.63
C ASP A 92 -2.63 5.84 -14.38
N GLU A 93 -3.80 5.26 -14.67
CA GLU A 93 -3.90 4.00 -15.39
C GLU A 93 -3.36 4.10 -16.84
N GLN A 94 -3.48 5.26 -17.50
CA GLN A 94 -3.04 5.40 -18.88
C GLN A 94 -1.51 5.52 -18.95
N GLY A 95 -0.92 6.37 -18.12
CA GLY A 95 0.52 6.56 -18.02
C GLY A 95 1.24 5.46 -17.24
N LYS A 96 0.51 4.62 -16.50
CA LYS A 96 1.05 3.61 -15.56
C LYS A 96 1.98 4.25 -14.52
N ARG A 97 1.59 5.41 -14.01
CA ARG A 97 2.36 6.19 -13.03
C ARG A 97 1.58 6.34 -11.73
N LEU A 98 2.31 6.42 -10.63
CA LEU A 98 1.77 6.55 -9.29
C LEU A 98 2.34 7.80 -8.65
N THR A 99 1.50 8.49 -7.90
CA THR A 99 1.89 9.63 -7.06
C THR A 99 1.45 9.37 -5.63
N ALA A 100 2.28 9.78 -4.66
CA ALA A 100 1.89 9.77 -3.26
C ALA A 100 0.74 10.76 -3.01
N THR A 101 -0.20 10.39 -2.15
CA THR A 101 -1.22 11.28 -1.62
C THR A 101 -0.86 11.71 -0.20
N GLU A 102 -1.66 12.58 0.41
CA GLU A 102 -1.52 12.91 1.83
C GLU A 102 -1.67 11.69 2.75
N HIS A 103 -2.42 10.66 2.32
CA HIS A 103 -2.61 9.44 3.09
C HIS A 103 -1.42 8.48 2.97
N THR A 104 -0.60 8.57 1.93
CA THR A 104 0.57 7.70 1.77
C THR A 104 1.49 7.81 2.99
N ALA A 105 1.85 9.03 3.40
CA ALA A 105 2.75 9.28 4.54
C ALA A 105 2.17 8.80 5.88
N ALA A 106 0.88 9.06 6.13
CA ALA A 106 0.22 8.61 7.36
C ALA A 106 0.19 7.07 7.45
N LEU A 107 -0.04 6.39 6.33
CA LEU A 107 -0.05 4.93 6.27
C LEU A 107 1.36 4.35 6.42
N THR A 108 2.40 4.97 5.86
CA THR A 108 3.78 4.50 6.02
C THR A 108 4.31 4.71 7.43
N GLU A 109 3.95 5.82 8.09
CA GLU A 109 4.22 6.04 9.51
C GLU A 109 3.57 4.95 10.36
N PHE A 110 2.26 4.69 10.17
CA PHE A 110 1.55 3.61 10.84
C PHE A 110 2.21 2.24 10.65
N LEU A 111 2.60 1.90 9.42
CA LEU A 111 3.27 0.63 9.12
C LEU A 111 4.63 0.51 9.82
N THR A 112 5.37 1.62 9.90
CA THR A 112 6.68 1.69 10.55
C THR A 112 6.55 1.51 12.05
N ASP A 113 5.62 2.24 12.67
CA ASP A 113 5.32 2.13 14.10
C ASP A 113 4.85 0.73 14.48
N LEU A 114 3.96 0.15 13.67
CA LEU A 114 3.48 -1.21 13.87
C LEU A 114 4.65 -2.19 13.85
N SER A 115 5.55 -2.07 12.87
CA SER A 115 6.73 -2.94 12.79
C SER A 115 7.66 -2.79 14.00
N ALA A 116 7.88 -1.57 14.47
CA ALA A 116 8.73 -1.30 15.63
C ALA A 116 8.13 -1.84 16.93
N ALA A 117 6.80 -1.74 17.09
CA ALA A 117 6.09 -2.27 18.25
C ALA A 117 6.19 -3.80 18.35
N TYR A 118 6.12 -4.52 17.22
CA TYR A 118 6.24 -5.98 17.21
C TYR A 118 7.69 -6.47 17.24
N SER A 119 8.65 -5.75 16.67
CA SER A 119 10.08 -6.10 16.79
C SER A 119 10.57 -6.00 18.23
N ARG A 120 10.05 -5.04 19.02
CA ARG A 120 10.39 -4.88 20.44
C ARG A 120 9.83 -6.01 21.33
N GLY A 121 8.96 -6.87 20.80
CA GLY A 121 8.36 -8.00 21.51
C GLY A 121 9.11 -9.32 21.38
N ASP A 122 10.12 -9.42 20.51
CA ASP A 122 10.84 -10.68 20.20
C ASP A 122 12.22 -10.80 20.89
N ASP A 123 12.66 -9.74 21.59
CA ASP A 123 13.96 -9.70 22.28
C ASP A 123 13.98 -10.44 23.65
N GLY A 124 13.07 -11.38 23.87
CA GLY A 124 12.97 -12.05 25.17
C GLY A 124 12.08 -13.28 25.21
N ARG A 125 12.59 -14.42 24.73
CA ARG A 125 12.32 -15.73 25.35
C ARG A 125 13.38 -16.77 25.00
#